data_AF-A0ABD1UI11-F1
#
_entry.id   AF-A0ABD1UI11-F1
#
_cell.length_a   1.000
_cell.length_b   1.000
_cell.length_c   1.000
_cell.angle_alpha   90.00
_cell.angle_beta   90.00
_cell.angle_gamma   90.00
#
_symmetry.space_group_name_H-M   'P 1'
#
loop_
_entity.id
_entity.type
_entity.pdbx_description
1 polymer ?
#
loop_
_entity_poly.entity_id
_entity_poly.type
_entity_poly.pdbx_seq_one_letter_code
_entity_poly.pdbx_strand_id
1 'polypeptide(L)'
;MTILSANNVRFRLMRLSEAAEKLRRQAAVSVQTGKENDARELLFQKKKVMQAMEKSKSQIEVIDELSAKLNEAISIKEDQLVGNVGLDLEVGEEEAPIPIRIVSSKEENLSMSNANQDLESDPPKFVQDQELLVVSASQREPYAEKDWNNHEGSINRIVQSEVDDELNVKEISSYEDFMCHLDQLLNKMQVELQTFLRLAALILESEEKPENSKVQHATEILEGIRDVRERIASIIQTIVSFE
;
A
#
# COMPACT_ATOMS: atom_id res chain seq x y z
N MET A 1 7.02 2.08 -8.60
CA MET A 1 6.02 1.67 -7.58
C MET A 1 4.63 1.44 -8.17
N THR A 2 4.12 2.34 -9.02
CA THR A 2 2.78 2.30 -9.66
C THR A 2 2.37 0.95 -10.27
N ILE A 3 3.20 0.34 -11.13
CA ILE A 3 2.85 -0.90 -11.86
C ILE A 3 2.52 -2.06 -10.91
N LEU A 4 3.26 -2.22 -9.82
CA LEU A 4 3.03 -3.26 -8.82
C LEU A 4 1.69 -3.05 -8.08
N SER A 5 1.34 -1.78 -7.83
CA SER A 5 0.04 -1.41 -7.26
C SER A 5 -1.11 -1.75 -8.23
N ALA A 6 -0.97 -1.40 -9.51
CA ALA A 6 -1.98 -1.69 -10.54
C ALA A 6 -2.30 -3.19 -10.64
N ASN A 7 -1.26 -4.03 -10.69
CA ASN A 7 -1.43 -5.48 -10.80
C ASN A 7 -2.04 -6.09 -9.53
N ASN A 8 -1.75 -5.56 -8.34
CA ASN A 8 -2.41 -5.97 -7.10
C ASN A 8 -3.92 -5.69 -7.11
N VAL A 9 -4.35 -4.49 -7.55
CA VAL A 9 -5.78 -4.15 -7.65
C VAL A 9 -6.49 -5.03 -8.68
N ARG A 10 -5.86 -5.34 -9.82
CA ARG A 10 -6.40 -6.28 -10.83
C ARG A 10 -6.53 -7.71 -10.27
N PHE A 11 -5.54 -8.20 -9.52
CA PHE A 11 -5.60 -9.50 -8.85
C PHE A 11 -6.68 -9.55 -7.76
N ARG A 12 -6.86 -8.45 -7.02
CA ARG A 12 -7.96 -8.30 -6.04
C ARG A 12 -9.32 -8.38 -6.72
N LEU A 13 -9.51 -7.68 -7.85
CA LEU A 13 -10.75 -7.75 -8.64
C LEU A 13 -11.08 -9.19 -9.06
N MET A 14 -10.08 -9.94 -9.54
CA MET A 14 -10.23 -11.35 -9.94
C MET A 14 -10.65 -12.25 -8.76
N ARG A 15 -10.07 -12.07 -7.57
CA ARG A 15 -10.46 -12.83 -6.37
C ARG A 15 -11.86 -12.45 -5.87
N LEU A 16 -12.28 -11.20 -6.03
CA LEU A 16 -13.63 -10.74 -5.65
C LEU A 16 -14.71 -11.27 -6.61
N SER A 17 -14.44 -11.35 -7.92
CA SER A 17 -15.38 -11.94 -8.87
C SER A 17 -15.51 -13.46 -8.67
N GLU A 18 -14.42 -14.17 -8.37
CA GLU A 18 -14.45 -15.59 -8.00
C GLU A 18 -15.27 -15.83 -6.72
N ALA A 19 -15.09 -14.99 -5.69
CA ALA A 19 -15.87 -15.08 -4.44
C ALA A 19 -17.37 -14.80 -4.66
N ALA A 20 -17.72 -13.78 -5.47
CA ALA A 20 -19.10 -13.48 -5.82
C ALA A 20 -19.78 -14.60 -6.61
N GLU A 21 -19.03 -15.32 -7.45
CA GLU A 21 -19.47 -16.51 -8.19
C GLU A 21 -19.66 -17.73 -7.29
N LYS A 22 -18.74 -17.97 -6.33
CA LYS A 22 -18.89 -19.03 -5.31
C LYS A 22 -20.15 -18.83 -4.46
N LEU A 23 -20.36 -17.61 -3.94
CA LEU A 23 -21.56 -17.26 -3.17
C LEU A 23 -22.84 -17.40 -4.01
N ARG A 24 -22.81 -17.05 -5.31
CA ARG A 24 -23.93 -17.28 -6.23
C ARG A 24 -24.29 -18.76 -6.37
N ARG A 25 -23.29 -19.64 -6.51
CA ARG A 25 -23.48 -21.10 -6.61
C ARG A 25 -24.03 -21.68 -5.30
N GLN A 26 -23.47 -21.28 -4.15
CA GLN A 26 -23.93 -21.72 -2.83
C GLN A 26 -25.38 -21.28 -2.56
N ALA A 27 -25.74 -20.03 -2.90
CA ALA A 27 -27.12 -19.55 -2.77
C ALA A 27 -28.10 -20.35 -3.66
N ALA A 28 -27.70 -20.69 -4.90
CA ALA A 28 -28.53 -21.51 -5.78
C ALA A 28 -28.76 -22.93 -5.23
N VAL A 29 -27.75 -23.57 -4.64
CA VAL A 29 -27.88 -24.87 -3.96
C VAL A 29 -28.76 -24.76 -2.70
N SER A 30 -28.63 -23.66 -1.95
CA SER A 30 -29.45 -23.40 -0.76
C SER A 30 -30.94 -23.25 -1.12
N VAL A 31 -31.27 -22.55 -2.21
CA VAL A 31 -32.64 -22.49 -2.75
C VAL A 31 -33.14 -23.88 -3.17
N GLN A 32 -32.35 -24.65 -3.92
CA GLN A 32 -32.73 -26.00 -4.38
C GLN A 32 -32.95 -27.00 -3.22
N THR A 33 -32.29 -26.78 -2.07
CA THR A 33 -32.45 -27.60 -0.86
C THR A 33 -33.49 -27.04 0.12
N GLY A 34 -34.27 -26.03 -0.27
CA GLY A 34 -35.33 -25.43 0.56
C GLY A 34 -34.83 -24.48 1.66
N LYS A 35 -33.53 -24.21 1.72
CA LYS A 35 -32.87 -23.35 2.71
C LYS A 35 -32.89 -21.88 2.28
N GLU A 36 -34.09 -21.30 2.19
CA GLU A 36 -34.25 -19.92 1.70
C GLU A 36 -33.53 -18.87 2.57
N ASN A 37 -33.44 -19.07 3.88
CA ASN A 37 -32.80 -18.09 4.78
C ASN A 37 -31.28 -18.07 4.58
N ASP A 38 -30.64 -19.25 4.52
CA ASP A 38 -29.23 -19.42 4.15
C ASP A 38 -28.95 -18.78 2.78
N ALA A 39 -29.87 -18.95 1.80
CA ALA A 39 -29.75 -18.33 0.49
C ALA A 39 -29.85 -16.78 0.53
N ARG A 40 -30.73 -16.22 1.37
CA ARG A 40 -30.85 -14.76 1.58
C ARG A 40 -29.56 -14.18 2.15
N GLU A 41 -28.96 -14.84 3.14
CA GLU A 41 -27.70 -14.41 3.75
C GLU A 41 -26.53 -14.51 2.76
N LEU A 42 -26.39 -15.62 2.02
CA LEU A 42 -25.37 -15.75 0.97
C LEU A 42 -25.50 -14.68 -0.13
N LEU A 43 -26.72 -14.24 -0.45
CA LEU A 43 -26.96 -13.12 -1.37
C LEU A 43 -26.63 -11.76 -0.75
N PHE A 44 -26.82 -11.56 0.55
CA PHE A 44 -26.39 -10.36 1.27
C PHE A 44 -24.86 -10.25 1.32
N GLN A 45 -24.16 -11.35 1.62
CA GLN A 45 -22.70 -11.43 1.53
C GLN A 45 -22.21 -11.17 0.10
N LYS A 46 -22.87 -11.75 -0.92
CA LYS A 46 -22.57 -11.47 -2.33
C LYS A 46 -22.73 -9.98 -2.68
N LYS A 47 -23.71 -9.28 -2.10
CA LYS A 47 -23.88 -7.83 -2.27
C LYS A 47 -22.66 -7.06 -1.72
N LYS A 48 -22.19 -7.40 -0.51
CA LYS A 48 -20.97 -6.80 0.08
C LYS A 48 -19.73 -7.06 -0.78
N VAL A 49 -19.53 -8.29 -1.28
CA VAL A 49 -18.42 -8.64 -2.20
C VAL A 49 -18.51 -7.85 -3.51
N MET A 50 -19.70 -7.71 -4.11
CA MET A 50 -19.91 -6.90 -5.31
C MET A 50 -19.61 -5.42 -5.09
N GLN A 51 -19.95 -4.84 -3.94
CA GLN A 51 -19.63 -3.45 -3.62
C GLN A 51 -18.10 -3.24 -3.48
N ALA A 52 -17.38 -4.20 -2.91
CA ALA A 52 -15.92 -4.18 -2.89
C ALA A 52 -15.31 -4.36 -4.30
N MET A 53 -15.96 -5.16 -5.16
CA MET A 53 -15.56 -5.37 -6.55
C MET A 53 -15.68 -4.08 -7.38
N GLU A 54 -16.78 -3.32 -7.24
CA GLU A 54 -16.97 -2.05 -7.96
C GLU A 54 -15.98 -0.97 -7.49
N LYS A 55 -15.69 -0.89 -6.18
CA LYS A 55 -14.58 -0.06 -5.64
C LYS A 55 -13.24 -0.45 -6.28
N SER A 56 -12.97 -1.75 -6.42
CA SER A 56 -11.73 -2.25 -7.05
C SER A 56 -11.68 -1.98 -8.57
N LYS A 57 -12.83 -1.93 -9.26
CA LYS A 57 -12.95 -1.62 -10.68
C LYS A 57 -12.70 -0.14 -10.97
N SER A 58 -13.39 0.75 -10.25
CA SER A 58 -13.17 2.21 -10.37
C SER A 58 -11.72 2.62 -10.06
N GLN A 59 -11.06 1.93 -9.12
CA GLN A 59 -9.63 2.13 -8.86
C GLN A 59 -8.73 1.73 -10.05
N ILE A 60 -9.11 0.72 -10.84
CA ILE A 60 -8.37 0.32 -12.05
C ILE A 60 -8.58 1.36 -13.16
N GLU A 61 -9.82 1.82 -13.35
CA GLU A 61 -10.17 2.85 -14.34
C GLU A 61 -9.34 4.15 -14.16
N VAL A 62 -9.20 4.62 -12.92
CA VAL A 62 -8.34 5.79 -12.59
C VAL A 62 -6.85 5.52 -12.82
N ILE A 63 -6.37 4.30 -12.56
CA ILE A 63 -4.97 3.91 -12.81
C ILE A 63 -4.67 3.83 -14.31
N ASP A 64 -5.62 3.32 -15.09
CA ASP A 64 -5.49 3.18 -16.54
C ASP A 64 -5.58 4.56 -17.23
N GLU A 65 -6.44 5.47 -16.77
CA GLU A 65 -6.49 6.88 -17.22
C GLU A 65 -5.16 7.61 -16.92
N LEU A 66 -4.63 7.45 -15.70
CA LEU A 66 -3.33 8.04 -15.34
C LEU A 66 -2.19 7.48 -16.20
N SER A 67 -2.23 6.19 -16.54
CA SER A 67 -1.24 5.59 -17.44
C SER A 67 -1.35 6.12 -18.87
N ALA A 68 -2.56 6.39 -19.36
CA ALA A 68 -2.76 6.99 -20.67
C ALA A 68 -2.20 8.42 -20.74
N LYS A 69 -2.53 9.26 -19.75
CA LYS A 69 -2.01 10.64 -19.64
C LYS A 69 -0.50 10.71 -19.45
N LEU A 70 0.09 9.75 -18.74
CA LEU A 70 1.55 9.64 -18.61
C LEU A 70 2.19 9.31 -19.96
N ASN A 71 1.64 8.37 -20.72
CA ASN A 71 2.15 8.01 -22.05
C ASN A 71 2.01 9.17 -23.06
N GLU A 72 0.89 9.91 -23.02
CA GLU A 72 0.68 11.14 -23.80
C GLU A 72 1.75 12.21 -23.47
N ALA A 73 1.99 12.46 -22.18
CA ALA A 73 3.01 13.42 -21.73
C ALA A 73 4.44 12.98 -22.10
N ILE A 74 4.72 11.67 -22.14
CA ILE A 74 5.99 11.11 -22.63
C ILE A 74 6.12 11.36 -24.13
N SER A 75 5.10 11.02 -24.94
CA SER A 75 5.11 11.26 -26.39
C SER A 75 5.37 12.73 -26.73
N ILE A 76 4.65 13.66 -26.09
CA ILE A 76 4.86 15.11 -26.27
C ILE A 76 6.28 15.55 -25.91
N LYS A 77 6.94 14.87 -24.97
CA LYS A 77 8.34 15.15 -24.58
C LYS A 77 9.36 14.49 -25.50
N GLU A 78 9.04 13.33 -26.05
CA GLU A 78 9.83 12.66 -27.09
C GLU A 78 9.81 13.47 -28.39
N ASP A 79 8.62 13.89 -28.85
CA ASP A 79 8.44 14.78 -30.01
C ASP A 79 9.23 16.10 -29.85
N GLN A 80 9.17 16.71 -28.65
CA GLN A 80 9.94 17.93 -28.34
C GLN A 80 11.45 17.68 -28.31
N LEU A 81 11.91 16.53 -27.82
CA LEU A 81 13.32 16.18 -27.77
C LEU A 81 13.86 15.91 -29.19
N VAL A 82 13.15 15.12 -29.99
CA VAL A 82 13.49 14.81 -31.38
C VAL A 82 13.49 16.09 -32.24
N GLY A 83 12.48 16.95 -32.08
CA GLY A 83 12.43 18.25 -32.77
C GLY A 83 13.61 19.16 -32.42
N ASN A 84 13.95 19.28 -31.13
CA ASN A 84 15.09 20.09 -30.70
C ASN A 84 16.44 19.53 -31.18
N VAL A 85 16.63 18.20 -31.15
CA VAL A 85 17.85 17.55 -31.66
C VAL A 85 17.98 17.67 -33.18
N GLY A 86 16.86 17.71 -33.92
CA GLY A 86 16.87 18.03 -35.35
C GLY A 86 17.30 19.48 -35.63
N LEU A 87 16.77 20.44 -34.88
CA LEU A 87 17.11 21.86 -35.03
C LEU A 87 18.57 22.17 -34.66
N ASP A 88 19.13 21.48 -33.67
CA ASP A 88 20.55 21.60 -33.28
C ASP A 88 21.52 21.03 -34.35
N LEU A 89 21.00 20.26 -35.32
CA LEU A 89 21.73 19.80 -36.51
C LEU A 89 21.62 20.74 -37.72
N GLU A 90 20.56 21.55 -37.83
CA GLU A 90 20.35 22.43 -38.99
C GLU A 90 21.11 23.77 -38.91
N VAL A 91 21.71 24.10 -37.77
CA VAL A 91 22.64 25.25 -37.62
C VAL A 91 24.04 24.88 -38.15
N GLY A 92 24.11 24.55 -39.46
CA GLY A 92 25.29 23.92 -40.06
C GLY A 92 25.66 24.31 -41.50
N GLU A 93 24.79 24.99 -42.26
CA GLU A 93 25.10 25.46 -43.62
C GLU A 93 24.99 26.99 -43.74
N GLU A 94 25.93 27.59 -44.48
CA GLU A 94 26.02 29.01 -44.87
C GLU A 94 26.20 30.10 -43.78
N GLU A 95 27.26 29.99 -42.94
CA GLU A 95 28.16 31.16 -42.76
C GLU A 95 29.61 30.76 -42.40
N ALA A 96 30.55 31.71 -42.50
CA ALA A 96 31.99 31.46 -42.39
C ALA A 96 32.44 31.08 -40.96
N PRO A 97 33.51 30.27 -40.80
CA PRO A 97 33.88 29.69 -39.50
C PRO A 97 34.38 30.73 -38.48
N ILE A 98 33.47 31.18 -37.61
CA ILE A 98 33.78 32.00 -36.43
C ILE A 98 34.48 31.10 -35.39
N PRO A 99 35.66 31.45 -34.85
CA PRO A 99 36.36 30.63 -33.86
C PRO A 99 35.60 30.52 -32.52
N ILE A 100 34.92 29.38 -32.29
CA ILE A 100 34.18 29.11 -31.06
C ILE A 100 35.15 28.93 -29.89
N ARG A 101 35.28 29.97 -29.06
CA ARG A 101 36.08 29.94 -27.84
C ARG A 101 35.28 29.36 -26.67
N ILE A 102 35.28 28.04 -26.54
CA ILE A 102 34.69 27.33 -25.39
C ILE A 102 35.33 27.86 -24.09
N VAL A 103 34.51 28.34 -23.16
CA VAL A 103 34.94 28.77 -21.83
C VAL A 103 34.40 27.77 -20.82
N SER A 104 35.27 27.02 -20.15
CA SER A 104 34.87 26.09 -19.09
C SER A 104 34.46 26.89 -17.84
N SER A 105 33.28 26.59 -17.30
CA SER A 105 32.76 27.18 -16.06
C SER A 105 33.64 26.80 -14.87
N LYS A 106 34.52 27.71 -14.45
CA LYS A 106 35.41 27.49 -13.32
C LYS A 106 34.62 27.56 -12.01
N GLU A 107 34.49 26.44 -11.32
CA GLU A 107 33.97 26.39 -9.95
C GLU A 107 34.91 27.14 -8.99
N GLU A 108 34.34 28.02 -8.16
CA GLU A 108 35.11 28.90 -7.29
C GLU A 108 35.23 28.30 -5.89
N ASN A 109 36.36 27.67 -5.60
CA ASN A 109 36.78 27.43 -4.22
C ASN A 109 38.30 27.52 -4.08
N LEU A 110 38.78 28.45 -3.25
CA LEU A 110 40.20 28.70 -2.99
C LEU A 110 40.57 28.25 -1.58
N SER A 111 41.37 27.20 -1.48
CA SER A 111 42.22 26.91 -0.32
C SER A 111 43.43 26.10 -0.77
N MET A 112 44.62 26.45 -0.29
CA MET A 112 45.90 25.95 -0.83
C MET A 112 46.52 24.87 0.06
N SER A 113 47.13 23.83 -0.54
CA SER A 113 48.45 23.31 -0.14
C SER A 113 48.95 22.14 -1.01
N ASN A 114 50.10 22.34 -1.66
CA ASN A 114 51.18 21.37 -1.96
C ASN A 114 50.91 20.00 -2.63
N ALA A 115 51.33 19.95 -3.91
CA ALA A 115 52.44 19.11 -4.42
C ALA A 115 52.31 17.58 -4.64
N ASN A 116 52.08 17.26 -5.93
CA ASN A 116 52.79 16.25 -6.76
C ASN A 116 52.35 14.76 -6.76
N GLN A 117 52.51 14.16 -7.95
CA GLN A 117 52.43 12.73 -8.33
C GLN A 117 51.03 12.08 -8.34
N ASP A 118 50.63 11.28 -9.34
CA ASP A 118 51.07 11.20 -10.75
C ASP A 118 49.96 10.51 -11.61
N LEU A 119 50.17 10.43 -12.93
CA LEU A 119 49.58 9.53 -13.95
C LEU A 119 48.86 8.25 -13.44
N GLU A 120 47.76 7.72 -14.00
CA GLU A 120 47.06 7.94 -15.30
C GLU A 120 45.66 7.27 -15.24
N SER A 121 44.68 7.66 -16.08
CA SER A 121 43.41 6.90 -16.25
C SER A 121 42.71 7.22 -17.58
N ASP A 122 42.58 6.19 -18.44
CA ASP A 122 41.97 6.24 -19.77
C ASP A 122 40.45 5.92 -19.69
N PRO A 123 39.57 6.49 -20.56
CA PRO A 123 38.12 6.47 -20.33
C PRO A 123 37.41 5.19 -20.85
N PRO A 124 36.30 4.79 -20.22
CA PRO A 124 35.53 3.62 -20.64
C PRO A 124 34.79 3.86 -21.96
N LYS A 125 34.84 2.88 -22.87
CA LYS A 125 34.13 2.92 -24.16
C LYS A 125 32.75 2.25 -24.05
N PHE A 126 31.77 2.85 -24.72
CA PHE A 126 30.39 2.40 -24.78
C PHE A 126 30.17 1.50 -26.01
N VAL A 127 29.66 0.27 -25.83
CA VAL A 127 29.09 -0.58 -26.89
C VAL A 127 27.90 -1.35 -26.28
N GLN A 128 26.93 -1.72 -27.10
CA GLN A 128 25.55 -2.00 -26.73
C GLN A 128 25.06 -3.39 -27.21
N ASP A 129 24.08 -3.95 -26.48
CA ASP A 129 23.18 -5.10 -26.77
C ASP A 129 23.77 -6.46 -27.18
N GLN A 130 23.41 -7.52 -26.43
CA GLN A 130 22.44 -8.54 -26.93
C GLN A 130 21.96 -9.56 -25.88
N GLU A 131 20.85 -10.20 -26.22
CA GLU A 131 19.81 -10.89 -25.45
C GLU A 131 20.15 -12.24 -24.73
N LEU A 132 19.09 -12.75 -24.07
CA LEU A 132 18.73 -14.16 -23.94
C LEU A 132 19.35 -15.00 -22.80
N LEU A 133 18.73 -14.90 -21.61
CA LEU A 133 18.98 -15.76 -20.46
C LEU A 133 18.04 -16.99 -20.48
N VAL A 134 18.54 -18.17 -20.86
CA VAL A 134 17.82 -19.45 -20.73
C VAL A 134 18.74 -20.58 -20.26
N VAL A 135 18.75 -20.86 -18.95
CA VAL A 135 19.00 -22.20 -18.38
C VAL A 135 18.07 -22.38 -17.17
N SER A 136 17.45 -23.56 -17.06
CA SER A 136 16.51 -23.91 -15.98
C SER A 136 16.99 -25.11 -15.17
N ALA A 137 16.34 -25.33 -14.01
CA ALA A 137 16.55 -26.40 -13.04
C ALA A 137 17.80 -26.23 -12.13
N SER A 138 17.81 -26.76 -10.90
CA SER A 138 16.92 -27.80 -10.35
C SER A 138 16.74 -27.73 -8.82
N GLN A 139 15.55 -28.11 -8.33
CA GLN A 139 15.31 -28.73 -6.99
C GLN A 139 15.49 -27.82 -5.73
N ARG A 140 14.87 -28.03 -4.54
CA ARG A 140 13.96 -29.06 -3.91
C ARG A 140 13.54 -28.53 -2.51
N GLU A 141 12.46 -28.84 -1.78
CA GLU A 141 11.24 -29.72 -1.84
C GLU A 141 9.98 -28.87 -1.40
N PRO A 142 8.74 -29.39 -1.22
CA PRO A 142 7.51 -28.58 -1.09
C PRO A 142 7.04 -28.28 0.35
N TYR A 143 6.14 -27.29 0.47
CA TYR A 143 5.25 -27.12 1.63
C TYR A 143 3.84 -27.61 1.28
N ALA A 144 3.26 -28.43 2.15
CA ALA A 144 2.04 -29.17 1.87
C ALA A 144 0.78 -28.30 1.86
N GLU A 145 -0.13 -28.61 0.94
CA GLU A 145 -1.55 -28.26 1.09
C GLU A 145 -2.07 -28.91 2.39
N LYS A 146 -2.85 -28.13 3.16
CA LYS A 146 -3.72 -28.67 4.20
C LYS A 146 -5.13 -28.17 3.95
N ASP A 147 -6.01 -29.11 3.61
CA ASP A 147 -7.45 -28.89 3.56
C ASP A 147 -7.95 -28.33 4.89
N TRP A 148 -8.65 -27.21 4.84
CA TRP A 148 -9.44 -26.68 5.96
C TRP A 148 -10.90 -27.15 5.89
N ASN A 149 -11.10 -28.36 5.38
CA ASN A 149 -12.37 -29.07 5.43
C ASN A 149 -12.40 -29.92 6.71
N ASN A 150 -13.53 -29.89 7.44
CA ASN A 150 -13.79 -30.54 8.74
C ASN A 150 -13.31 -29.78 10.00
N HIS A 151 -14.04 -28.72 10.37
CA HIS A 151 -14.26 -28.42 11.79
C HIS A 151 -15.68 -27.91 12.07
N GLU A 152 -16.68 -28.61 11.52
CA GLU A 152 -18.10 -28.34 11.79
C GLU A 152 -18.47 -28.81 13.21
N GLY A 153 -18.19 -27.96 14.21
CA GLY A 153 -18.50 -28.26 15.61
C GLY A 153 -18.01 -27.20 16.61
N SER A 154 -18.96 -26.60 17.33
CA SER A 154 -18.78 -25.93 18.62
C SER A 154 -17.93 -24.62 18.69
N ILE A 155 -18.30 -23.59 17.92
CA ILE A 155 -18.16 -22.19 18.36
C ILE A 155 -19.49 -21.47 18.16
N ASN A 156 -20.39 -21.58 19.13
CA ASN A 156 -21.71 -20.93 19.07
C ASN A 156 -22.14 -20.38 20.45
N ARG A 157 -21.22 -19.65 21.12
CA ARG A 157 -21.51 -18.98 22.42
C ARG A 157 -20.62 -17.79 22.81
N ILE A 158 -20.35 -16.87 21.87
CA ILE A 158 -20.13 -15.46 22.26
C ILE A 158 -21.20 -14.65 21.54
N VAL A 159 -21.98 -13.90 22.33
CA VAL A 159 -23.22 -13.24 21.91
C VAL A 159 -22.93 -11.79 21.57
N GLN A 160 -23.40 -11.37 20.39
CA GLN A 160 -23.80 -10.02 19.99
C GLN A 160 -23.07 -8.84 20.65
N SER A 161 -22.23 -8.17 19.86
CA SER A 161 -22.11 -6.71 19.92
C SER A 161 -22.18 -6.19 18.49
N GLU A 162 -23.36 -5.74 18.06
CA GLU A 162 -23.49 -4.95 16.84
C GLU A 162 -22.83 -3.60 17.10
N VAL A 163 -21.71 -3.34 16.43
CA VAL A 163 -21.15 -1.99 16.34
C VAL A 163 -21.01 -1.67 14.86
N ASP A 164 -21.90 -0.81 14.38
CA ASP A 164 -22.00 -0.39 12.97
C ASP A 164 -20.93 0.66 12.63
N ASP A 165 -19.69 0.40 13.04
CA ASP A 165 -18.50 1.23 12.80
C ASP A 165 -17.98 1.05 11.35
N GLU A 166 -18.86 1.02 10.34
CA GLU A 166 -18.47 1.35 8.96
C GLU A 166 -18.11 2.85 8.91
N LEU A 167 -16.86 3.16 9.27
CA LEU A 167 -16.22 4.48 9.30
C LEU A 167 -16.96 5.54 8.47
N ASN A 168 -17.77 6.37 9.12
CA ASN A 168 -18.58 7.39 8.46
C ASN A 168 -17.72 8.62 8.08
N VAL A 169 -16.76 8.42 7.18
CA VAL A 169 -15.84 9.44 6.64
C VAL A 169 -16.59 10.66 6.04
N LYS A 170 -17.91 10.52 5.82
CA LYS A 170 -18.82 11.57 5.35
C LYS A 170 -19.07 12.69 6.38
N GLU A 171 -18.75 12.50 7.66
CA GLU A 171 -18.93 13.51 8.73
C GLU A 171 -17.66 14.27 9.13
N ILE A 172 -16.50 13.92 8.57
CA ILE A 172 -15.22 14.59 8.88
C ILE A 172 -15.16 15.92 8.12
N SER A 173 -15.70 16.99 8.71
CA SER A 173 -15.86 18.29 8.04
C SER A 173 -14.64 19.21 8.17
N SER A 174 -13.85 19.03 9.24
CA SER A 174 -12.69 19.85 9.60
C SER A 174 -11.51 19.00 10.09
N TYR A 175 -10.35 19.64 10.28
CA TYR A 175 -9.18 19.00 10.89
C TYR A 175 -9.43 18.62 12.37
N GLU A 176 -10.22 19.42 13.10
CA GLU A 176 -10.55 19.13 14.50
C GLU A 176 -11.49 17.91 14.59
N ASP A 177 -12.51 17.83 13.74
CA ASP A 177 -13.38 16.64 13.65
C ASP A 177 -12.56 15.37 13.38
N PHE A 178 -11.55 15.46 12.51
CA PHE A 178 -10.64 14.37 12.21
C PHE A 178 -9.83 13.93 13.45
N MET A 179 -9.23 14.89 14.17
CA MET A 179 -8.42 14.59 15.36
C MET A 179 -9.27 14.02 16.50
N CYS A 180 -10.46 14.60 16.75
CA CYS A 180 -11.44 14.08 17.69
C CYS A 180 -11.91 12.66 17.32
N HIS A 181 -12.22 12.38 16.05
CA HIS A 181 -12.63 11.04 15.60
C HIS A 181 -11.48 10.01 15.73
N LEU A 182 -10.24 10.43 15.44
CA LEU A 182 -9.07 9.56 15.55
C LEU A 182 -8.75 9.23 17.02
N ASP A 183 -8.91 10.17 17.95
CA ASP A 183 -8.83 9.87 19.39
C ASP A 183 -9.93 8.89 19.84
N GLN A 184 -11.17 9.03 19.35
CA GLN A 184 -12.25 8.09 19.66
C GLN A 184 -11.93 6.65 19.20
N LEU A 185 -11.33 6.48 18.01
CA LEU A 185 -10.90 5.17 17.52
C LEU A 185 -9.75 4.59 18.37
N LEU A 186 -8.76 5.40 18.73
CA LEU A 186 -7.68 4.99 19.65
C LEU A 186 -8.23 4.63 21.04
N ASN A 187 -9.23 5.35 21.53
CA ASN A 187 -9.90 5.08 22.80
C ASN A 187 -10.62 3.72 22.80
N LYS A 188 -11.34 3.39 21.72
CA LYS A 188 -11.98 2.06 21.55
C LYS A 188 -10.92 0.95 21.62
N MET A 189 -9.86 1.04 20.81
CA MET A 189 -8.76 0.07 20.83
C MET A 189 -8.05 -0.01 22.19
N GLN A 190 -7.85 1.11 22.88
CA GLN A 190 -7.26 1.14 24.23
C GLN A 190 -8.11 0.38 25.25
N VAL A 191 -9.44 0.51 25.21
CA VAL A 191 -10.36 -0.19 26.12
C VAL A 191 -10.41 -1.70 25.82
N GLU A 192 -10.46 -2.08 24.54
CA GLU A 192 -10.41 -3.49 24.12
C GLU A 192 -9.09 -4.15 24.54
N LEU A 193 -7.96 -3.49 24.27
CA LEU A 193 -6.63 -4.00 24.58
C LEU A 193 -6.36 -4.06 26.10
N GLN A 194 -6.84 -3.08 26.87
CA GLN A 194 -6.82 -3.17 28.33
C GLN A 194 -7.71 -4.30 28.86
N THR A 195 -8.84 -4.59 28.21
CA THR A 195 -9.72 -5.71 28.57
C THR A 195 -9.06 -7.05 28.25
N PHE A 196 -8.41 -7.18 27.09
CA PHE A 196 -7.58 -8.33 26.74
C PHE A 196 -6.47 -8.56 27.78
N LEU A 197 -5.72 -7.53 28.16
CA LEU A 197 -4.64 -7.65 29.15
C LEU A 197 -5.16 -8.02 30.54
N ARG A 198 -6.34 -7.54 30.97
CA ARG A 198 -6.98 -7.98 32.23
C ARG A 198 -7.39 -9.45 32.19
N LEU A 199 -7.96 -9.91 31.08
CA LEU A 199 -8.31 -11.33 30.89
C LEU A 199 -7.06 -12.21 30.83
N ALA A 200 -6.01 -11.76 30.13
CA ALA A 200 -4.73 -12.46 30.07
C ALA A 200 -4.06 -12.54 31.45
N ALA A 201 -4.11 -11.47 32.26
CA ALA A 201 -3.61 -11.49 33.63
C ALA A 201 -4.36 -12.51 34.50
N LEU A 202 -5.70 -12.50 34.50
CA LEU A 202 -6.52 -13.45 35.28
C LEU A 202 -6.30 -14.92 34.88
N ILE A 203 -5.97 -15.19 33.61
CA ILE A 203 -5.63 -16.54 33.13
C ILE A 203 -4.20 -16.91 33.53
N LEU A 204 -3.24 -16.00 33.33
CA LEU A 204 -1.82 -16.25 33.58
C LEU A 204 -1.43 -16.17 35.06
N GLU A 205 -2.23 -15.58 35.95
CA GLU A 205 -2.06 -15.71 37.41
C GLU A 205 -2.20 -17.17 37.89
N SER A 206 -2.77 -18.07 37.07
CA SER A 206 -2.87 -19.50 37.38
C SER A 206 -1.68 -20.35 36.93
N GLU A 207 -0.73 -19.80 36.17
CA GLU A 207 0.50 -20.47 35.74
C GLU A 207 1.74 -19.69 36.17
N GLU A 208 2.73 -20.36 36.80
CA GLU A 208 3.84 -19.71 37.52
C GLU A 208 4.96 -19.15 36.61
N LYS A 209 4.61 -18.38 35.56
CA LYS A 209 5.41 -17.33 34.88
C LYS A 209 4.77 -16.92 33.52
N PRO A 210 4.46 -15.64 33.30
CA PRO A 210 3.98 -15.15 32.00
C PRO A 210 5.12 -14.70 31.06
N GLU A 211 5.95 -15.61 30.55
CA GLU A 211 6.80 -15.33 29.36
C GLU A 211 5.96 -15.36 28.05
N ASN A 212 4.74 -14.83 28.10
CA ASN A 212 3.83 -14.78 26.97
C ASN A 212 4.11 -13.53 26.12
N SER A 213 4.94 -13.69 25.09
CA SER A 213 5.31 -12.62 24.16
C SER A 213 4.12 -11.86 23.56
N LYS A 214 2.95 -12.48 23.43
CA LYS A 214 1.72 -11.80 22.95
C LYS A 214 1.17 -10.80 23.98
N VAL A 215 1.33 -11.07 25.27
CA VAL A 215 0.93 -10.17 26.36
C VAL A 215 1.94 -9.02 26.49
N GLN A 216 3.23 -9.30 26.31
CA GLN A 216 4.26 -8.28 26.21
C GLN A 216 3.99 -7.33 25.03
N HIS A 217 3.80 -7.84 23.82
CA HIS A 217 3.47 -7.02 22.65
C HIS A 217 2.13 -6.29 22.79
N ALA A 218 1.11 -6.90 23.41
CA ALA A 218 -0.15 -6.20 23.70
C ALA A 218 0.04 -5.03 24.70
N THR A 219 1.02 -5.12 25.60
CA THR A 219 1.38 -4.04 26.53
C THR A 219 2.15 -2.94 25.81
N GLU A 220 3.10 -3.30 24.93
CA GLU A 220 3.85 -2.36 24.09
C GLU A 220 2.93 -1.55 23.14
N ILE A 221 1.95 -2.23 22.52
CA ILE A 221 0.93 -1.59 21.67
C ILE A 221 0.02 -0.68 22.52
N LEU A 222 -0.33 -1.07 23.75
CA LEU A 222 -1.15 -0.24 24.63
C LEU A 222 -0.45 1.06 25.01
N GLU A 223 0.86 1.03 25.26
CA GLU A 223 1.64 2.24 25.56
C GLU A 223 1.77 3.14 24.32
N GLY A 224 2.10 2.57 23.17
CA GLY A 224 2.14 3.32 21.91
C GLY A 224 0.80 3.97 21.53
N ILE A 225 -0.34 3.37 21.89
CA ILE A 225 -1.66 3.99 21.75
C ILE A 225 -1.81 5.19 22.70
N ARG A 226 -1.36 5.09 23.97
CA ARG A 226 -1.41 6.21 24.93
C ARG A 226 -0.56 7.40 24.47
N ASP A 227 0.68 7.16 24.06
CA ASP A 227 1.61 8.19 23.57
C ASP A 227 1.00 8.97 22.39
N VAL A 228 0.35 8.27 21.47
CA VAL A 228 -0.31 8.89 20.30
C VAL A 228 -1.54 9.70 20.74
N ARG A 229 -2.34 9.22 21.69
CA ARG A 229 -3.49 9.97 22.23
C ARG A 229 -3.08 11.23 23.01
N GLU A 230 -2.04 11.16 23.84
CA GLU A 230 -1.52 12.34 24.56
C GLU A 230 -1.02 13.41 23.58
N ARG A 231 -0.38 12.99 22.48
CA ARG A 231 0.03 13.89 21.40
C ARG A 231 -1.16 14.50 20.65
N ILE A 232 -2.24 13.74 20.42
CA ILE A 232 -3.48 14.25 19.80
C ILE A 232 -4.15 15.27 20.72
N ALA A 233 -4.34 14.94 22.01
CA ALA A 233 -4.89 15.85 23.00
C ALA A 233 -4.08 17.15 23.12
N SER A 234 -2.74 17.05 23.04
CA SER A 234 -1.85 18.22 22.99
C SER A 234 -2.09 19.09 21.75
N ILE A 235 -2.27 18.49 20.56
CA ILE A 235 -2.54 19.23 19.33
C ILE A 235 -3.90 19.93 19.40
N ILE A 236 -4.96 19.21 19.79
CA ILE A 236 -6.31 19.75 19.99
C ILE A 236 -6.26 20.93 20.97
N GLN A 237 -5.58 20.78 22.11
CA GLN A 237 -5.45 21.84 23.10
C GLN A 237 -4.68 23.07 22.56
N THR A 238 -3.67 22.88 21.69
CA THR A 238 -3.02 24.03 21.05
C THR A 238 -3.93 24.76 20.07
N ILE A 239 -4.75 24.06 19.30
CA ILE A 239 -5.69 24.66 18.33
C ILE A 239 -6.72 25.51 19.06
N VAL A 240 -7.35 24.96 20.10
CA VAL A 240 -8.31 25.65 20.97
C VAL A 240 -7.69 26.82 21.77
N SER A 241 -6.36 26.97 21.77
CA SER A 241 -5.64 28.08 22.42
C SER A 241 -5.26 29.22 21.46
N PHE A 242 -5.58 29.14 20.17
CA PHE A 242 -5.26 30.15 19.15
C PHE A 242 -6.49 30.81 18.49
N GLU A 243 -7.71 30.52 18.98
CA GLU A 243 -8.99 31.05 18.50
C GLU A 243 -9.64 32.00 19.53
#